data_AF-A0A3B6KBC1-F1
#
_entry.id   AF-A0A3B6KBC1-F1
#
_cell.length_a   1.000
_cell.length_b   1.000
_cell.length_c   1.000
_cell.angle_alpha   90.00
_cell.angle_beta   90.00
_cell.angle_gamma   90.00
#
_symmetry.space_group_name_H-M   'P 1'
#
loop_
_entity.id
_entity.type
_entity.pdbx_description
1 polymer ?
#
loop_
_entity_poly.entity_id
_entity_poly.type
_entity_poly.pdbx_seq_one_letter_code
_entity_poly.pdbx_strand_id
1 'polypeptide(L)'
;MQALAREARGIWPAAAAAAGRGSRGQVQPSRGIVVQVRDGNLERALQVMERKMRSSGIERLIKRRTEHHVKNSEKRVLARKALMARVRSQELGKNLRDILIKKIRGQ
;
A
#
# COMPACT_ATOMS: atom_id res chain seq x y z
N MET A 1 -44.50 1.86 31.09
CA MET A 1 -43.85 1.09 30.00
C MET A 1 -44.12 1.86 28.71
N GLN A 2 -43.22 2.77 28.33
CA GLN A 2 -42.26 2.59 27.21
C GLN A 2 -42.96 2.21 25.89
N ALA A 3 -42.77 2.84 24.73
CA ALA A 3 -42.07 4.05 24.33
C ALA A 3 -42.47 4.30 22.87
N LEU A 4 -42.95 5.52 22.59
CA LEU A 4 -42.76 6.33 21.38
C LEU A 4 -42.12 5.64 20.16
N ALA A 5 -42.95 5.42 19.13
CA ALA A 5 -42.51 5.11 17.77
C ALA A 5 -41.71 6.29 17.19
N ARG A 6 -40.38 6.17 17.19
CA ARG A 6 -39.43 7.12 16.61
C ARG A 6 -39.41 7.01 15.08
N GLU A 7 -40.09 7.95 14.45
CA GLU A 7 -39.50 8.94 13.53
C GLU A 7 -38.03 8.73 13.12
N ALA A 8 -37.80 8.43 11.84
CA ALA A 8 -36.63 8.87 11.05
C ALA A 8 -36.82 8.44 9.58
N ARG A 9 -37.69 9.15 8.84
CA ARG A 9 -37.55 9.18 7.37
C ARG A 9 -36.28 9.97 7.08
N GLY A 10 -35.21 9.27 6.73
CA GLY A 10 -33.98 9.91 6.25
C GLY A 10 -34.30 10.78 5.05
N ILE A 11 -34.23 12.09 5.24
CA ILE A 11 -34.27 13.08 4.18
C ILE A 11 -32.94 12.95 3.44
N TRP A 12 -32.94 12.24 2.31
CA TRP A 12 -31.85 12.30 1.36
C TRP A 12 -32.04 13.60 0.56
N PRO A 13 -31.10 14.57 0.59
CA PRO A 13 -31.21 15.72 -0.28
C PRO A 13 -30.89 15.27 -1.71
N ALA A 14 -31.94 14.92 -2.45
CA ALA A 14 -31.93 15.00 -3.90
C ALA A 14 -31.97 16.48 -4.30
N ALA A 15 -31.11 16.85 -5.24
CA ALA A 15 -31.12 18.11 -5.99
C ALA A 15 -30.69 19.40 -5.26
N ALA A 16 -29.36 19.64 -5.20
CA ALA A 16 -28.78 20.99 -5.24
C ALA A 16 -27.29 20.95 -5.63
N ALA A 17 -26.98 20.53 -6.87
CA ALA A 17 -25.67 20.77 -7.47
C ALA A 17 -25.77 20.79 -9.01
N ALA A 18 -26.70 21.59 -9.53
CA ALA A 18 -26.79 21.94 -10.95
C ALA A 18 -26.44 23.43 -11.12
N ALA A 19 -25.21 23.81 -10.77
CA ALA A 19 -24.64 25.11 -11.12
C ALA A 19 -23.11 25.01 -11.11
N GLY A 20 -22.54 24.64 -12.25
CA GLY A 20 -21.11 24.45 -12.42
C GLY A 20 -20.80 23.56 -13.61
N ARG A 21 -21.12 24.04 -14.82
CA ARG A 21 -20.63 23.45 -16.08
C ARG A 21 -19.11 23.62 -16.14
N GLY A 22 -18.40 22.65 -15.60
CA GLY A 22 -17.04 22.31 -15.95
C GLY A 22 -17.04 20.80 -16.12
N SER A 23 -16.79 20.33 -17.33
CA SER A 23 -16.68 18.93 -17.70
C SER A 23 -15.75 18.17 -16.74
N ARG A 24 -16.32 17.63 -15.64
CA ARG A 24 -15.72 16.52 -14.90
C ARG A 24 -15.82 15.32 -15.82
N GLY A 25 -14.91 15.25 -16.79
CA GLY A 25 -14.67 14.03 -17.53
C GLY A 25 -14.61 12.91 -16.49
N GLN A 26 -15.49 11.93 -16.63
CA GLN A 26 -15.45 10.73 -15.82
C GLN A 26 -14.02 10.22 -15.86
N VAL A 27 -13.25 10.46 -14.79
CA VAL A 27 -11.94 9.87 -14.64
C VAL A 27 -12.25 8.41 -14.42
N GLN A 28 -12.25 7.64 -15.51
CA GLN A 28 -12.29 6.20 -15.41
C GLN A 28 -11.21 5.81 -14.40
N PRO A 29 -11.49 4.91 -13.45
CA PRO A 29 -10.45 4.45 -12.54
C PRO A 29 -9.36 3.82 -13.38
N SER A 30 -8.27 4.56 -13.58
CA SER A 30 -7.11 4.10 -14.33
C SER A 30 -6.60 2.84 -13.64
N ARG A 31 -6.71 1.69 -14.32
CA ARG A 31 -6.20 0.42 -13.80
C ARG A 31 -4.68 0.46 -13.82
N GLY A 32 -4.04 0.18 -12.69
CA GLY A 32 -2.59 0.04 -12.58
C GLY A 32 -1.86 1.24 -11.95
N ILE A 33 -0.53 1.22 -12.03
CA ILE A 33 0.33 2.29 -11.49
C ILE A 33 0.51 3.34 -12.57
N VAL A 34 -0.21 4.44 -12.44
CA VAL A 34 -0.08 5.61 -13.33
C VAL A 34 0.41 6.82 -12.54
N VAL A 35 1.22 7.65 -13.21
CA VAL A 35 1.74 8.90 -12.67
C VAL A 35 1.67 9.95 -13.77
N GLN A 36 1.09 11.11 -13.45
CA GLN A 36 1.10 12.26 -14.33
C GLN A 36 2.43 13.01 -14.16
N VAL A 37 3.08 13.33 -15.28
CA VAL A 37 4.26 14.21 -15.28
C VAL A 37 3.76 15.64 -15.13
N ARG A 38 4.23 16.33 -14.08
CA ARG A 38 3.93 17.75 -13.84
C ARG A 38 5.17 18.58 -14.15
N ASP A 39 4.94 19.78 -14.67
CA ASP A 39 5.98 20.81 -14.86
C ASP A 39 7.17 20.33 -15.73
N GLY A 40 6.92 19.40 -16.66
CA GLY A 40 7.97 18.80 -17.51
C GLY A 40 8.99 17.93 -16.77
N ASN A 41 8.83 17.69 -15.45
CA ASN A 41 9.82 16.96 -14.66
C ASN A 41 9.56 15.44 -14.68
N LEU A 42 10.13 14.78 -15.69
CA LEU A 42 10.02 13.34 -15.88
C LEU A 42 10.71 12.55 -14.77
N GLU A 43 11.88 12.98 -14.32
CA GLU A 43 12.67 12.25 -13.32
C GLU A 43 11.91 12.11 -12.00
N ARG A 44 11.28 13.20 -11.55
CA ARG A 44 10.41 13.18 -10.37
C ARG A 44 9.21 12.24 -10.56
N ALA A 45 8.61 12.23 -11.75
CA ALA A 45 7.50 11.33 -12.04
C ALA A 45 7.94 9.86 -12.01
N LEU A 46 9.12 9.53 -12.53
CA LEU A 46 9.70 8.19 -12.49
C LEU A 46 10.01 7.75 -11.05
N GLN A 47 10.57 8.61 -10.21
CA GLN A 47 10.79 8.30 -8.78
C GLN A 47 9.48 8.02 -8.04
N VAL A 48 8.44 8.82 -8.32
CA VAL A 48 7.10 8.60 -7.75
C VAL A 48 6.51 7.29 -8.25
N MET A 49 6.69 6.96 -9.53
CA MET A 49 6.25 5.70 -10.11
C MET A 49 6.98 4.51 -9.47
N GLU A 50 8.30 4.57 -9.33
CA GLU A 50 9.12 3.55 -8.68
C GLU A 50 8.67 3.34 -7.23
N ARG A 51 8.45 4.41 -6.46
CA ARG A 51 7.96 4.32 -5.08
C ARG A 51 6.59 3.64 -5.02
N LYS A 52 5.66 4.01 -5.91
CA LYS A 52 4.34 3.37 -6.01
C LYS A 52 4.48 1.88 -6.36
N MET A 53 5.37 1.54 -7.29
CA MET A 53 5.68 0.16 -7.72
C MET A 53 6.31 -0.69 -6.62
N ARG A 54 7.20 -0.11 -5.82
CA ARG A 54 7.81 -0.78 -4.67
C ARG A 54 6.79 -1.02 -3.57
N SER A 55 5.94 -0.02 -3.27
CA SER A 55 4.93 -0.12 -2.21
C SER A 55 3.80 -1.11 -2.54
N SER A 56 3.38 -1.20 -3.80
CA SER A 56 2.36 -2.17 -4.24
C SER A 56 2.89 -3.61 -4.22
N GLY A 57 4.20 -3.79 -4.08
CA GLY A 57 4.84 -5.10 -4.10
C GLY A 57 5.01 -5.69 -5.50
N ILE A 58 4.56 -5.02 -6.56
CA ILE A 58 4.68 -5.52 -7.94
C ILE A 58 6.15 -5.66 -8.35
N GLU A 59 7.03 -4.74 -7.92
CA GLU A 59 8.48 -4.85 -8.15
C GLU A 59 9.02 -6.19 -7.62
N ARG A 60 8.57 -6.60 -6.42
CA ARG A 60 8.99 -7.87 -5.81
C ARG A 60 8.41 -9.06 -6.54
N LEU A 61 7.17 -8.97 -7.02
CA LEU A 61 6.53 -10.04 -7.80
C LEU A 61 7.24 -10.25 -9.14
N ILE A 62 7.60 -9.17 -9.83
CA ILE A 62 8.35 -9.21 -11.08
C ILE A 62 9.73 -9.84 -10.85
N LYS A 63 10.49 -9.35 -9.87
CA LYS A 63 11.84 -9.88 -9.56
C LYS A 63 11.83 -11.33 -9.07
N ARG A 64 10.77 -11.78 -8.41
CA ARG A 64 10.63 -13.16 -7.90
C ARG A 64 10.06 -14.13 -8.92
N ARG A 65 9.60 -13.65 -10.08
CA ARG A 65 9.08 -14.51 -11.13
C ARG A 65 10.21 -15.43 -11.60
N THR A 66 10.02 -16.73 -11.42
CA THR A 66 10.97 -17.73 -11.92
C THR A 66 10.70 -17.97 -13.40
N GLU A 67 11.75 -18.03 -14.21
CA GLU A 67 11.64 -18.40 -15.62
C GLU A 67 11.34 -19.90 -15.78
N HIS A 68 11.72 -20.71 -14.78
CA HIS A 68 11.54 -22.16 -14.78
C HIS A 68 10.55 -22.62 -13.71
N HIS A 69 10.04 -23.84 -13.89
CA HIS A 69 9.15 -24.49 -12.94
C HIS A 69 9.92 -24.95 -11.69
N VAL A 70 9.41 -24.56 -10.52
CA VAL A 70 9.87 -25.05 -9.21
C VAL A 70 8.81 -25.97 -8.63
N LYS A 71 9.22 -27.16 -8.17
CA LYS A 71 8.31 -28.14 -7.57
C LYS A 71 7.74 -27.63 -6.25
N ASN A 72 6.59 -28.16 -5.84
CA ASN A 72 5.91 -27.71 -4.62
C ASN A 72 6.72 -27.99 -3.33
N SER A 73 7.49 -29.08 -3.29
CA SER A 73 8.41 -29.39 -2.19
C SER A 73 9.47 -28.30 -2.03
N GLU A 74 10.10 -27.89 -3.12
CA GLU A 74 11.13 -26.84 -3.14
C GLU A 74 10.54 -25.47 -2.79
N LYS A 75 9.34 -25.14 -3.30
CA LYS A 75 8.62 -23.91 -2.92
C LYS A 75 8.43 -23.82 -1.40
N ARG A 76 8.06 -24.93 -0.74
CA ARG A 76 7.91 -24.98 0.73
C ARG A 76 9.23 -24.71 1.46
N VAL A 77 10.32 -25.30 0.98
CA VAL A 77 11.66 -25.10 1.55
C VAL A 77 12.11 -23.64 1.41
N LEU A 78 11.93 -23.04 0.22
CA LEU A 78 12.28 -21.64 -0.03
C LEU A 78 11.45 -20.68 0.84
N ALA A 79 10.15 -20.93 0.97
CA ALA A 79 9.28 -20.14 1.85
C ALA A 79 9.74 -20.22 3.31
N ARG A 80 10.09 -21.41 3.80
CA ARG A 80 10.61 -21.61 5.17
C ARG A 80 11.93 -20.86 5.39
N LYS A 81 12.87 -20.93 4.44
CA LYS A 81 14.14 -20.21 4.50
C LYS A 81 13.92 -18.69 4.53
N ALA A 82 13.03 -18.17 3.69
CA ALA A 82 12.68 -16.76 3.67
C ALA A 82 12.04 -16.29 4.98
N LEU A 83 11.18 -17.12 5.59
CA LEU A 83 10.59 -16.84 6.90
C LEU A 83 11.66 -16.76 7.99
N MET A 84 12.56 -17.73 8.07
CA MET A 84 13.65 -17.74 9.06
C MET A 84 14.56 -16.50 8.92
N ALA A 85 14.92 -16.13 7.69
CA ALA A 85 15.71 -14.92 7.43
C ALA A 85 14.99 -13.65 7.90
N ARG A 86 13.67 -13.55 7.68
CA ARG A 86 12.86 -12.42 8.14
C ARG A 86 12.80 -12.34 9.66
N VAL A 87 12.54 -13.46 10.33
CA VAL A 87 12.46 -13.52 11.81
C VAL A 87 13.80 -13.11 12.42
N ARG A 88 14.91 -13.71 11.94
CA ARG A 88 16.26 -13.35 12.38
C ARG A 88 16.55 -11.85 12.22
N SER A 89 16.19 -11.27 11.08
CA SER A 89 16.40 -9.84 10.82
C SER A 89 15.58 -8.94 11.76
N GLN A 90 14.36 -9.37 12.11
CA GLN A 90 13.51 -8.64 13.05
C GLN A 90 14.04 -8.71 14.48
N GLU A 91 14.52 -9.87 14.92
CA GLU A 91 15.16 -10.03 16.23
C GLU A 91 16.42 -9.18 16.35
N LEU A 92 17.28 -9.20 15.33
CA LEU A 92 18.45 -8.32 15.26
C LEU A 92 18.07 -6.84 15.34
N GLY A 93 17.03 -6.43 14.61
CA GLY A 93 16.53 -5.05 14.65
C GLY A 93 16.00 -4.62 16.03
N LYS A 94 15.35 -5.54 16.78
CA LYS A 94 14.92 -5.30 18.17
C LYS A 94 16.13 -5.14 19.09
N ASN A 95 17.08 -6.07 19.03
CA ASN A 95 18.29 -6.03 19.86
C ASN A 95 19.09 -4.74 19.62
N LEU A 96 19.25 -4.33 18.36
CA LEU A 96 19.93 -3.07 18.02
C LEU A 96 19.18 -1.86 18.56
N ARG A 97 17.85 -1.83 18.46
CA ARG A 97 17.03 -0.77 19.05
C ARG A 97 17.22 -0.71 20.56
N ASP A 98 17.24 -1.86 21.24
CA ASP A 98 17.42 -1.91 22.69
C ASP A 98 18.81 -1.41 23.11
N ILE A 99 19.86 -1.79 22.36
CA ILE A 99 21.23 -1.27 22.56
C ILE A 99 21.26 0.25 22.36
N LEU A 100 20.65 0.76 21.29
CA LEU A 100 20.59 2.20 21.02
C LEU A 100 19.85 2.96 22.13
N ILE A 101 18.73 2.42 22.62
CA ILE A 101 17.98 3.02 23.72
C ILE A 101 18.82 3.06 25.00
N LYS A 102 19.51 1.97 25.35
CA LYS A 102 20.41 1.94 26.51
C LYS A 102 21.50 3.01 26.40
N LYS A 103 22.14 3.10 25.24
CA LYS A 103 23.16 4.13 24.95
C LYS A 103 22.62 5.57 25.10
N ILE A 104 21.43 5.86 24.58
CA ILE A 104 20.82 7.21 24.69
C ILE A 104 20.47 7.53 26.15
N ARG A 105 20.04 6.53 26.92
CA ARG A 105 19.66 6.69 28.33
C ARG A 105 20.86 6.74 29.29
N GLY A 106 22.09 6.60 28.79
CA GLY A 106 23.31 6.65 29.61
C GLY A 106 23.48 5.46 30.56
N GLN A 107 22.87 4.30 30.23
CA GLN A 107 23.07 3.03 30.94
C GLN A 107 24.04 2.12 30.18
#